data_AF-A0A1G9BMD6-F1
#
_entry.id   AF-A0A1G9BMD6-F1
#
_cell.length_a   1.000
_cell.length_b   1.000
_cell.length_c   1.000
_cell.angle_alpha   90.00
_cell.angle_beta   90.00
_cell.angle_gamma   90.00
#
_symmetry.space_group_name_H-M   'P 1'
#
loop_
_entity.id
_entity.type
_entity.pdbx_description
1 polymer ?
#
loop_
_entity_poly.entity_id
_entity_poly.type
_entity_poly.pdbx_seq_one_letter_code
_entity_poly.pdbx_strand_id
1 'polypeptide(L)'
;MKRYQLLLICSLAVVGIITFAGYLSGEEQAKTIEDKANPAAKNENPAQREPLELEVTLQKHYIDGKIEESTHKEKIWAMEDFWSYYHDWQVVDQKEGEIVFKKEISDISPYMKENGYFGLAENQLTIFEGLPIHEQVIQSFYQIDTDELESYQVKQLHDGIKIDSKQVYQYVLEAYRDMAPSRSVSS
;
A
#
# COMPACT_ATOMS: atom_id res chain seq x y z
N MET A 1 23.57 6.07 -26.81
CA MET A 1 22.75 6.43 -27.98
C MET A 1 21.27 6.44 -27.59
N LYS A 2 20.79 7.57 -27.09
CA LYS A 2 19.70 8.39 -27.65
C LYS A 2 18.36 7.66 -27.84
N ARG A 3 17.55 7.60 -26.78
CA ARG A 3 16.11 7.26 -26.84
C ARG A 3 15.20 8.34 -26.19
N TYR A 4 15.74 9.55 -25.99
CA TYR A 4 15.09 10.67 -25.28
C TYR A 4 14.78 11.89 -26.16
N GLN A 5 14.60 11.72 -27.48
CA GLN A 5 14.38 12.86 -28.41
C GLN A 5 13.01 12.87 -29.12
N LEU A 6 12.02 12.08 -28.69
CA LEU A 6 10.72 12.01 -29.39
C LEU A 6 9.48 12.43 -28.60
N LEU A 7 9.62 12.93 -27.36
CA LEU A 7 8.47 13.34 -26.52
C LEU A 7 8.30 14.86 -26.36
N LEU A 8 9.00 15.69 -27.13
CA LEU A 8 9.08 17.15 -26.90
C LEU A 8 8.50 18.03 -28.04
N ILE A 9 7.69 17.48 -28.95
CA ILE A 9 7.18 18.22 -30.14
C ILE A 9 5.64 18.19 -30.26
N CYS A 10 4.89 18.10 -29.17
CA CYS A 10 3.41 18.17 -29.23
C CYS A 10 2.76 19.24 -28.34
N SER A 11 3.54 20.07 -27.64
CA SER A 11 2.99 21.11 -26.74
C SER A 11 2.80 22.50 -27.37
N LEU A 12 3.12 22.71 -28.65
CA LEU A 12 3.06 24.03 -29.29
C LEU A 12 1.95 24.24 -30.33
N ALA A 13 1.12 23.23 -30.63
CA ALA A 13 0.07 23.37 -31.63
C ALA A 13 -1.30 23.84 -31.07
N VAL A 14 -1.51 23.81 -29.75
CA VAL A 14 -2.83 24.12 -29.15
C VAL A 14 -2.98 25.61 -28.79
N VAL A 15 -1.88 26.33 -28.57
CA VAL A 15 -1.91 27.75 -28.15
C VAL A 15 -2.14 28.71 -29.33
N GLY A 16 -1.85 28.29 -30.57
CA GLY A 16 -1.98 29.12 -31.77
C GLY A 16 -3.40 29.24 -32.35
N ILE A 17 -4.34 28.38 -31.95
CA ILE A 17 -5.72 28.40 -32.47
C ILE A 17 -6.61 29.33 -31.62
N ILE A 18 -6.31 29.49 -30.34
CA ILE A 18 -7.10 30.32 -29.41
C ILE A 18 -6.90 31.82 -29.67
N THR A 19 -5.74 32.23 -30.21
CA THR A 19 -5.43 33.64 -30.49
C THR A 19 -5.89 34.14 -31.86
N PHE A 20 -6.22 33.25 -32.80
CA PHE A 20 -6.66 33.65 -34.15
C PHE A 20 -8.18 33.86 -34.26
N ALA A 21 -8.98 33.20 -33.40
CA ALA A 21 -10.44 33.36 -33.40
C ALA A 21 -10.91 34.71 -32.83
N GLY A 22 -10.06 35.41 -32.07
CA GLY A 22 -10.40 36.69 -31.43
C GLY A 22 -10.19 37.94 -32.30
N TYR A 23 -9.56 37.83 -33.47
CA TYR A 23 -9.15 38.98 -34.29
C TYR A 23 -9.97 39.18 -35.58
N LEU A 24 -10.99 38.36 -35.84
CA LEU A 24 -11.71 38.33 -37.12
C LEU A 24 -13.22 38.62 -37.03
N SER A 25 -13.69 39.24 -35.95
CA SER A 25 -15.08 39.69 -35.83
C SER A 25 -15.16 41.07 -35.18
N GLY A 26 -14.98 42.10 -36.00
CA GLY A 26 -15.34 43.49 -35.70
C GLY A 26 -16.68 43.85 -36.34
N GLU A 27 -17.55 44.45 -35.51
CA GLU A 27 -18.75 45.27 -35.78
C GLU A 27 -19.85 44.75 -36.73
N GLU A 28 -21.08 44.59 -36.19
CA GLU A 28 -22.12 45.59 -36.43
C GLU A 28 -23.37 45.44 -35.51
N GLN A 29 -23.76 46.61 -34.99
CA GLN A 29 -25.10 47.10 -34.66
C GLN A 29 -25.85 46.70 -33.39
N ALA A 30 -25.99 47.73 -32.55
CA ALA A 30 -26.96 47.90 -31.48
C ALA A 30 -28.39 48.08 -32.00
N LYS A 31 -29.36 47.46 -31.32
CA LYS A 31 -30.74 47.93 -31.28
C LYS A 31 -31.38 47.59 -29.93
N THR A 32 -31.61 48.64 -29.14
CA THR A 32 -32.39 48.64 -27.91
C THR A 32 -33.87 48.45 -28.21
N ILE A 33 -34.54 47.47 -27.59
CA ILE A 33 -35.91 47.58 -27.08
C ILE A 33 -36.01 46.75 -25.80
N GLU A 34 -36.50 47.39 -24.74
CA GLU A 34 -36.82 46.88 -23.40
C GLU A 34 -37.87 45.74 -23.46
N ASP A 35 -37.79 44.75 -22.56
CA ASP A 35 -38.78 44.52 -21.49
C ASP A 35 -38.60 43.12 -20.85
N LYS A 36 -38.86 43.08 -19.54
CA LYS A 36 -38.97 41.93 -18.61
C LYS A 36 -37.69 41.30 -18.07
N ALA A 37 -37.25 41.91 -16.98
CA ALA A 37 -36.68 41.21 -15.83
C ALA A 37 -37.60 40.04 -15.41
N ASN A 38 -37.09 38.81 -15.55
CA ASN A 38 -37.56 37.66 -14.81
C ASN A 38 -36.37 37.08 -14.05
N PRO A 39 -36.21 37.37 -12.74
CA PRO A 39 -35.21 36.70 -11.92
C PRO A 39 -35.79 35.37 -11.48
N ALA A 40 -35.84 34.39 -12.38
CA ALA A 40 -35.94 33.00 -11.97
C ALA A 40 -34.54 32.55 -11.51
N ALA A 41 -34.11 33.11 -10.38
CA ALA A 41 -33.06 32.55 -9.56
C ALA A 41 -33.47 31.11 -9.28
N LYS A 42 -32.75 30.17 -9.90
CA LYS A 42 -32.78 28.77 -9.53
C LYS A 42 -32.24 28.73 -8.09
N ASN A 43 -33.15 28.76 -7.13
CA ASN A 43 -32.87 28.46 -5.73
C ASN A 43 -32.49 26.99 -5.64
N GLU A 44 -31.27 26.66 -6.07
CA GLU A 44 -30.60 25.47 -5.58
C GLU A 44 -30.14 25.78 -4.15
N ASN A 45 -31.02 25.42 -3.20
CA ASN A 45 -30.73 25.41 -1.78
C ASN A 45 -29.40 24.68 -1.55
N PRO A 46 -28.34 25.32 -1.03
CA PRO A 46 -27.02 24.69 -0.89
C PRO A 46 -26.93 23.65 0.24
N ALA A 47 -28.05 23.24 0.85
CA ALA A 47 -28.07 22.43 2.05
C ALA A 47 -29.01 21.23 1.93
N GLN A 48 -28.51 20.15 1.29
CA GLN A 48 -28.77 18.74 1.63
C GLN A 48 -28.10 17.86 0.56
N ARG A 49 -26.77 17.74 0.61
CA ARG A 49 -26.11 16.63 -0.07
C ARG A 49 -26.41 15.38 0.75
N GLU A 50 -27.06 14.40 0.14
CA GLU A 50 -27.20 13.11 0.78
C GLU A 50 -25.80 12.51 0.99
N PRO A 51 -25.49 12.05 2.20
CA PRO A 51 -24.20 11.46 2.51
C PRO A 51 -24.01 10.16 1.72
N LEU A 52 -22.82 9.98 1.16
CA LEU A 52 -22.45 8.75 0.48
C LEU A 52 -22.16 7.66 1.51
N GLU A 53 -22.70 6.47 1.31
CA GLU A 53 -22.34 5.30 2.11
C GLU A 53 -21.36 4.43 1.33
N LEU A 54 -20.18 4.16 1.89
CA LEU A 54 -19.17 3.28 1.31
C LEU A 54 -18.84 2.13 2.26
N GLU A 55 -18.62 0.95 1.72
CA GLU A 55 -17.93 -0.13 2.40
C GLU A 55 -16.42 0.06 2.24
N VAL A 56 -15.72 0.18 3.36
CA VAL A 56 -14.29 0.46 3.40
C VAL A 56 -13.59 -0.77 3.95
N THR A 57 -12.71 -1.36 3.15
CA THR A 57 -11.82 -2.46 3.58
C THR A 57 -10.42 -1.91 3.80
N LEU A 58 -9.86 -2.14 4.98
CA LEU A 58 -8.51 -1.75 5.35
C LEU A 58 -7.63 -2.98 5.46
N GLN A 59 -6.55 -3.01 4.68
CA GLN A 59 -5.54 -4.06 4.68
C GLN A 59 -4.22 -3.52 5.23
N LYS A 60 -3.77 -4.05 6.38
CA LYS A 60 -2.45 -3.79 6.93
C LYS A 60 -1.51 -4.92 6.55
N HIS A 61 -0.46 -4.61 5.82
CA HIS A 61 0.54 -5.57 5.36
C HIS A 61 1.77 -5.46 6.26
N TYR A 62 2.09 -6.54 6.97
CA TYR A 62 3.24 -6.59 7.87
C TYR A 62 4.45 -7.21 7.17
N ILE A 63 5.66 -6.97 7.71
CA ILE A 63 6.90 -7.45 7.09
C ILE A 63 7.05 -8.98 7.10
N ASP A 64 6.34 -9.66 8.00
CA ASP A 64 6.24 -11.12 8.07
C ASP A 64 5.26 -11.71 7.03
N GLY A 65 4.69 -10.88 6.17
CA GLY A 65 3.77 -11.29 5.10
C GLY A 65 2.32 -11.48 5.57
N LYS A 66 2.03 -11.30 6.86
CA LYS A 66 0.66 -11.33 7.37
C LYS A 66 -0.12 -10.10 6.92
N ILE A 67 -1.38 -10.32 6.56
CA ILE A 67 -2.33 -9.26 6.22
C ILE A 67 -3.42 -9.27 7.27
N GLU A 68 -3.60 -8.12 7.94
CA GLU A 68 -4.76 -7.88 8.82
C GLU A 68 -5.79 -7.08 8.02
N GLU A 69 -7.00 -7.64 7.90
CA GLU A 69 -8.09 -7.03 7.16
C GLU A 69 -9.26 -6.66 8.09
N SER A 70 -9.82 -5.48 7.89
CA SER A 70 -11.04 -5.03 8.56
C SER A 70 -11.96 -4.31 7.59
N THR A 71 -13.24 -4.65 7.60
CA THR A 71 -14.25 -4.02 6.73
C THR A 71 -15.33 -3.35 7.57
N HIS A 72 -15.67 -2.10 7.24
CA HIS A 72 -16.75 -1.35 7.90
C HIS A 72 -17.50 -0.48 6.90
N LYS A 73 -18.72 -0.06 7.27
CA LYS A 73 -19.48 0.92 6.49
C LYS A 73 -19.22 2.31 7.02
N GLU A 74 -18.95 3.24 6.12
CA GLU A 74 -18.64 4.63 6.44
C GLU A 74 -19.58 5.59 5.71
N LYS A 75 -20.03 6.62 6.42
CA LYS A 75 -20.97 7.62 5.93
C LYS A 75 -20.23 8.93 5.68
N ILE A 76 -20.05 9.27 4.41
CA ILE A 76 -19.19 10.35 3.94
C ILE A 76 -20.04 11.57 3.58
N TRP A 77 -19.84 12.64 4.35
CA TRP A 77 -20.50 13.94 4.12
C TRP A 77 -19.70 14.83 3.16
N ALA A 78 -18.38 14.74 3.25
CA ALA A 78 -17.42 15.47 2.42
C ALA A 78 -16.32 14.51 2.00
N MET A 79 -16.08 14.45 0.69
CA MET A 79 -15.09 13.53 0.12
C MET A 79 -13.66 13.95 0.50
N GLU A 80 -13.45 15.25 0.71
CA GLU A 80 -12.18 15.81 1.16
C GLU A 80 -11.77 15.27 2.54
N ASP A 81 -12.72 15.22 3.49
CA ASP A 81 -12.47 14.70 4.84
C ASP A 81 -12.16 13.21 4.81
N PHE A 82 -12.86 12.45 3.97
CA PHE A 82 -12.61 11.02 3.76
C PHE A 82 -11.18 10.76 3.28
N TRP A 83 -10.74 11.45 2.22
CA TRP A 83 -9.37 11.30 1.73
C TRP A 83 -8.32 11.81 2.72
N SER A 84 -8.63 12.86 3.49
CA SER A 84 -7.74 13.35 4.53
C SER A 84 -7.58 12.34 5.67
N TYR A 85 -8.62 11.59 6.03
CA TYR A 85 -8.52 10.56 7.06
C TYR A 85 -7.62 9.40 6.61
N TYR A 86 -7.75 8.99 5.34
CA TYR A 86 -6.98 7.89 4.75
C TYR A 86 -5.72 8.35 3.99
N HIS A 87 -5.17 9.54 4.26
CA HIS A 87 -4.06 10.11 3.49
C HIS A 87 -2.78 9.26 3.47
N ASP A 88 -2.52 8.49 4.52
CA ASP A 88 -1.39 7.56 4.64
C ASP A 88 -1.68 6.16 4.08
N TRP A 89 -2.85 5.95 3.49
CA TRP A 89 -3.28 4.68 2.93
C TRP A 89 -3.29 4.74 1.42
N GLN A 90 -2.92 3.64 0.79
CA GLN A 90 -2.96 3.49 -0.66
C GLN A 90 -4.28 2.84 -1.06
N VAL A 91 -5.01 3.44 -2.00
CA VAL A 91 -6.15 2.76 -2.64
C VAL A 91 -5.61 1.66 -3.55
N VAL A 92 -6.04 0.42 -3.33
CA VAL A 92 -5.62 -0.75 -4.13
C VAL A 92 -6.75 -1.34 -4.96
N ASP A 93 -8.00 -1.11 -4.56
CA ASP A 93 -9.18 -1.43 -5.36
C ASP A 93 -10.31 -0.44 -5.04
N GLN A 94 -11.15 -0.16 -6.04
CA GLN A 94 -12.31 0.71 -5.89
C GLN A 94 -13.39 0.32 -6.90
N LYS A 95 -14.60 0.12 -6.41
CA LYS A 95 -15.81 -0.12 -7.20
C LYS A 95 -16.98 0.70 -6.65
N GLU A 96 -18.12 0.62 -7.32
CA GLU A 96 -19.31 1.34 -6.86
C GLU A 96 -19.69 0.88 -5.45
N GLY A 97 -19.71 1.82 -4.50
CA GLY A 97 -20.06 1.55 -3.11
C GLY A 97 -18.97 0.90 -2.24
N GLU A 98 -17.80 0.55 -2.79
CA GLU A 98 -16.74 -0.12 -2.03
C GLU A 98 -15.33 0.38 -2.38
N ILE A 99 -14.45 0.41 -1.38
CA ILE A 99 -13.05 0.82 -1.54
C ILE A 99 -12.14 -0.01 -0.64
N VAL A 100 -11.02 -0.45 -1.21
CA VAL A 100 -9.98 -1.20 -0.51
C VAL A 100 -8.74 -0.34 -0.37
N PHE A 101 -8.36 -0.09 0.87
CA PHE A 101 -7.14 0.58 1.24
C PHE A 101 -6.09 -0.41 1.73
N LYS A 102 -4.84 -0.12 1.41
CA LYS A 102 -3.66 -0.84 1.88
C LYS A 102 -2.73 0.10 2.63
N LYS A 103 -2.17 -0.38 3.74
CA LYS A 103 -1.06 0.27 4.45
C LYS A 103 0.04 -0.72 4.74
N GLU A 104 1.26 -0.37 4.35
CA GLU A 104 2.45 -1.11 4.72
C GLU A 104 2.84 -0.77 6.16
N ILE A 105 2.96 -1.80 6.99
CA ILE A 105 3.38 -1.68 8.38
C ILE A 105 4.81 -2.17 8.47
N SER A 106 5.73 -1.25 8.81
CA SER A 106 7.14 -1.56 8.98
C SER A 106 7.41 -2.26 10.33
N ASP A 107 6.63 -3.27 10.66
CA ASP A 107 6.70 -4.10 11.87
C ASP A 107 6.20 -5.51 11.54
N ILE A 108 6.49 -6.47 12.41
CA ILE A 108 5.88 -7.81 12.35
C ILE A 108 4.48 -7.79 12.96
N SER A 109 3.63 -8.71 12.53
CA SER A 109 2.26 -8.81 13.04
C SER A 109 2.22 -9.04 14.57
N PRO A 110 1.16 -8.56 15.26
CA PRO A 110 0.99 -8.87 16.69
C PRO A 110 0.99 -10.36 16.98
N TYR A 111 0.40 -11.15 16.09
CA TYR A 111 0.39 -12.61 16.17
C TYR A 111 1.81 -13.22 16.13
N MET A 112 2.69 -12.70 15.27
CA MET A 112 4.09 -13.14 15.21
C MET A 112 4.81 -12.83 16.53
N LYS A 113 4.57 -11.65 17.12
CA LYS A 113 5.15 -11.27 18.42
C LYS A 113 4.70 -12.20 19.54
N GLU A 114 3.41 -12.53 19.56
CA GLU A 114 2.81 -13.35 20.59
C GLU A 114 3.24 -14.81 20.47
N ASN A 115 3.28 -15.37 19.27
CA ASN A 115 3.41 -16.82 19.07
C ASN A 115 4.69 -17.27 18.36
N GLY A 116 5.39 -16.39 17.65
CA GLY A 116 6.52 -16.79 16.80
C GLY A 116 7.80 -17.13 17.58
N TYR A 117 8.45 -18.22 17.16
CA TYR A 117 9.82 -18.58 17.55
C TYR A 117 10.61 -19.08 16.34
N PHE A 118 11.87 -18.67 16.20
CA PHE A 118 12.77 -19.32 15.24
C PHE A 118 13.28 -20.64 15.78
N GLY A 119 13.46 -21.61 14.89
CA GLY A 119 14.23 -22.81 15.14
C GLY A 119 14.67 -23.50 13.85
N LEU A 120 14.99 -24.79 13.96
CA LEU A 120 15.41 -25.62 12.84
C LEU A 120 14.39 -26.72 12.55
N ALA A 121 13.94 -26.77 11.30
CA ALA A 121 13.21 -27.92 10.73
C ALA A 121 14.06 -28.50 9.60
N GLU A 122 14.58 -29.73 9.74
CA GLU A 122 15.37 -30.39 8.68
C GLU A 122 16.50 -29.48 8.12
N ASN A 123 17.27 -28.87 9.02
CA ASN A 123 18.32 -27.87 8.73
C ASN A 123 17.83 -26.58 8.06
N GLN A 124 16.53 -26.32 7.97
CA GLN A 124 15.97 -25.04 7.54
C GLN A 124 15.67 -24.13 8.71
N LEU A 125 16.13 -22.88 8.62
CA LEU A 125 15.66 -21.81 9.50
C LEU A 125 14.16 -21.65 9.30
N THR A 126 13.41 -21.89 10.35
CA THR A 126 11.95 -21.97 10.30
C THR A 126 11.36 -21.23 11.49
N ILE A 127 10.24 -20.54 11.27
CA ILE A 127 9.43 -19.96 12.32
C ILE A 127 8.30 -20.92 12.66
N PHE A 128 8.13 -21.18 13.95
CA PHE A 128 7.09 -22.02 14.53
C PHE A 128 6.11 -21.19 15.35
N GLU A 129 4.89 -21.69 15.47
CA GLU A 129 3.87 -21.20 16.39
C GLU A 129 4.08 -21.80 17.79
N GLY A 130 4.99 -21.23 18.57
CA GLY A 130 5.47 -21.81 19.82
C GLY A 130 6.85 -22.45 19.68
N LEU A 131 7.23 -23.33 20.62
CA LEU A 131 8.58 -23.89 20.65
C LEU A 131 8.82 -24.92 19.52
N PRO A 132 10.04 -25.03 18.94
CA PRO A 132 10.34 -25.84 17.74
C PRO A 132 10.17 -27.37 17.86
N ILE A 133 9.71 -27.89 18.99
CA ILE A 133 9.78 -29.32 19.30
C ILE A 133 8.52 -30.07 18.82
N HIS A 134 7.35 -29.40 18.74
CA HIS A 134 6.07 -30.04 18.37
C HIS A 134 5.07 -29.13 17.63
N GLU A 135 5.49 -27.94 17.24
CA GLU A 135 4.56 -26.88 16.84
C GLU A 135 4.39 -26.72 15.33
N GLN A 136 3.31 -26.05 14.95
CA GLN A 136 2.98 -25.76 13.57
C GLN A 136 4.01 -24.83 12.94
N VAL A 137 4.51 -25.20 11.76
CA VAL A 137 5.36 -24.34 10.94
C VAL A 137 4.54 -23.15 10.43
N ILE A 138 4.97 -21.94 10.77
CA ILE A 138 4.42 -20.70 10.22
C ILE A 138 5.08 -20.42 8.87
N GLN A 139 6.41 -20.44 8.82
CA GLN A 139 7.18 -20.10 7.62
C GLN A 139 8.60 -20.69 7.68
N SER A 140 9.01 -21.34 6.60
CA SER A 140 10.41 -21.78 6.40
C SER A 140 11.14 -20.82 5.46
N PHE A 141 12.42 -20.58 5.73
CA PHE A 141 13.27 -19.65 4.98
C PHE A 141 14.29 -20.41 4.14
N TYR A 142 15.52 -20.53 4.63
CA TYR A 142 16.64 -21.13 3.92
C TYR A 142 17.29 -22.22 4.78
N GLN A 143 17.99 -23.15 4.11
CA GLN A 143 18.83 -24.12 4.80
C GLN A 143 20.02 -23.41 5.43
N ILE A 144 20.38 -23.82 6.64
CA ILE A 144 21.60 -23.41 7.34
C ILE A 144 22.52 -24.63 7.34
N ASP A 145 23.80 -24.41 7.03
CA ASP A 145 24.81 -25.42 7.27
C ASP A 145 25.08 -25.52 8.78
N THR A 146 24.52 -26.54 9.42
CA THR A 146 24.66 -26.73 10.86
C THR A 146 26.07 -27.12 11.27
N ASP A 147 26.92 -27.57 10.34
CA ASP A 147 28.30 -27.93 10.63
C ASP A 147 29.19 -26.68 10.83
N GLU A 148 28.77 -25.54 10.26
CA GLU A 148 29.43 -24.24 10.44
C GLU A 148 28.93 -23.49 11.70
N LEU A 149 27.88 -23.99 12.37
CA LEU A 149 27.32 -23.38 13.57
C LEU A 149 28.10 -23.73 14.83
N GLU A 150 28.30 -22.72 15.67
CA GLU A 150 28.77 -22.95 17.03
C GLU A 150 27.73 -23.75 17.82
N SER A 151 28.19 -24.64 18.72
CA SER A 151 27.30 -25.53 19.49
C SER A 151 26.20 -24.77 20.25
N TYR A 152 26.49 -23.55 20.73
CA TYR A 152 25.51 -22.72 21.41
C TYR A 152 24.41 -22.19 20.46
N GLN A 153 24.74 -21.91 19.19
CA GLN A 153 23.77 -21.42 18.19
C GLN A 153 22.80 -22.53 17.79
N VAL A 154 23.34 -23.74 17.56
CA VAL A 154 22.52 -24.94 17.31
C VAL A 154 21.55 -25.15 18.47
N LYS A 155 22.05 -25.06 19.70
CA LYS A 155 21.20 -25.20 20.89
C LYS A 155 20.13 -24.10 20.96
N GLN A 156 20.46 -22.84 20.68
CA GLN A 156 19.47 -21.76 20.68
C GLN A 156 18.36 -21.97 19.64
N LEU A 157 18.70 -22.43 18.44
CA LEU A 157 17.72 -22.74 17.41
C LEU A 157 16.87 -23.98 17.77
N HIS A 158 17.45 -24.97 18.44
CA HIS A 158 16.70 -26.12 18.93
C HIS A 158 15.74 -25.75 20.07
N ASP A 159 16.22 -24.96 21.04
CA ASP A 159 15.43 -24.50 22.19
C ASP A 159 14.37 -23.47 21.77
N GLY A 160 14.58 -22.79 20.65
CA GLY A 160 13.69 -21.78 20.09
C GLY A 160 14.08 -20.35 20.48
N ILE A 161 14.17 -19.46 19.49
CA ILE A 161 14.45 -18.04 19.70
C ILE A 161 13.14 -17.27 19.58
N LYS A 162 12.63 -16.74 20.71
CA LYS A 162 11.39 -15.96 20.73
C LYS A 162 11.47 -14.75 19.82
N ILE A 163 10.44 -14.53 19.00
CA ILE A 163 10.30 -13.34 18.17
C ILE A 163 9.35 -12.39 18.88
N ASP A 164 9.85 -11.47 19.70
CA ASP A 164 9.03 -10.49 20.44
C ASP A 164 9.00 -9.12 19.76
N SER A 165 9.85 -8.91 18.75
CA SER A 165 10.09 -7.62 18.13
C SER A 165 10.60 -7.78 16.70
N LYS A 166 10.36 -6.74 15.88
CA LYS A 166 10.93 -6.62 14.54
C LYS A 166 12.45 -6.76 14.54
N GLN A 167 13.12 -6.21 15.55
CA GLN A 167 14.58 -6.22 15.66
C GLN A 167 15.09 -7.64 15.80
N VAL A 168 14.48 -8.47 16.66
CA VAL A 168 14.83 -9.88 16.78
C VAL A 168 14.53 -10.63 15.48
N TYR A 169 13.38 -10.38 14.87
CA TYR A 169 13.02 -10.96 13.57
C TYR A 169 14.10 -10.72 12.51
N GLN A 170 14.51 -9.46 12.35
CA GLN A 170 15.51 -9.08 11.35
C GLN A 170 16.91 -9.58 11.72
N TYR A 171 17.29 -9.47 12.99
CA TYR A 171 18.61 -9.89 13.47
C TYR A 171 18.84 -11.38 13.25
N VAL A 172 17.88 -12.25 13.59
CA VAL A 172 18.02 -13.70 13.41
C VAL A 172 18.10 -14.05 11.92
N LEU A 173 17.22 -13.47 11.09
CA LEU A 173 17.26 -13.68 9.65
C LEU A 173 18.57 -13.21 9.00
N GLU A 174 19.22 -12.19 9.55
CA GLU A 174 20.51 -11.72 9.07
C GLU A 174 21.68 -12.55 9.60
N ALA A 175 21.68 -12.87 10.90
CA ALA A 175 22.76 -13.60 11.56
C ALA A 175 23.01 -14.98 10.96
N TYR A 176 21.95 -15.67 10.54
CA TYR A 176 22.07 -17.00 9.92
C TYR A 176 22.12 -16.97 8.39
N ARG A 177 21.98 -15.80 7.75
CA ARG A 177 21.96 -15.68 6.29
C ARG A 177 23.28 -16.09 5.66
N ASP A 178 24.39 -15.69 6.30
CA ASP A 178 25.73 -15.94 5.79
C ASP A 178 26.18 -17.40 5.99
N MET A 179 25.42 -18.15 6.80
CA MET A 179 25.59 -19.59 7.06
C MET A 179 24.70 -20.44 6.16
N ALA A 180 23.96 -19.82 5.24
CA ALA A 180 23.28 -20.54 4.19
C ALA A 180 24.32 -21.04 3.18
N PRO A 181 24.24 -22.30 2.72
CA PRO A 181 25.23 -22.84 1.81
C PRO A 181 25.31 -21.96 0.57
N SER A 182 26.51 -21.45 0.26
CA SER A 182 26.74 -20.75 -0.99
C SER A 182 26.37 -21.70 -2.12
N ARG A 183 25.39 -21.33 -2.95
CA ARG A 183 25.14 -22.08 -4.17
C ARG A 183 26.40 -21.98 -5.02
N SER A 184 27.26 -22.99 -4.95
CA SER A 184 28.28 -23.21 -5.96
C SER A 184 27.55 -23.52 -7.26
N VAL A 185 27.27 -22.47 -8.02
CA VAL A 185 26.89 -22.63 -9.42
C VAL A 185 28.13 -23.16 -10.12
N SER A 186 28.23 -24.49 -10.20
CA SER A 186 29.15 -25.14 -11.12
C SER A 186 28.78 -24.68 -12.53
N SER A 187 29.74 -24.04 -13.18
CA SER A 187 29.66 -23.55 -14.56
C SER A 187 29.64 -24.68 -15.57
#